data_AF-A0A1F8XDX3-F1
#
_entry.id   AF-A0A1F8XDX3-F1
#
_cell.length_a   1.000
_cell.length_b   1.000
_cell.length_c   1.000
_cell.angle_alpha   90.00
_cell.angle_beta   90.00
_cell.angle_gamma   90.00
#
_symmetry.space_group_name_H-M   'P 1'
#
loop_
_entity.id
_entity.type
_entity.pdbx_description
1 polymer ?
#
loop_
_entity_poly.entity_id
_entity_poly.type
_entity_poly.pdbx_seq_one_letter_code
_entity_poly.pdbx_strand_id
1 'polypeptide(L)'
;MNTLKDNLFAGAIAGALWGWLCYLSNYMSGIFPFEGSFTHNLLSFTFGGVVFGIVTSGILAVAGRFLPFRRTLYKAVFVSASVWIVLRLAGDMLSMMEPERYHLVTPETMQGFLLALALGAILGALLKRGEARAEGNA
;
A
#
# COMPACT_ATOMS: atom_id res chain seq x y z
N MET A 1 -8.56 -19.98 9.36
CA MET A 1 -8.56 -19.29 8.06
C MET A 1 -9.13 -17.90 8.28
N ASN A 2 -8.35 -16.83 8.12
CA ASN A 2 -8.83 -15.46 8.39
C ASN A 2 -10.02 -15.14 7.50
N THR A 3 -11.07 -14.55 8.07
CA THR A 3 -12.24 -14.15 7.27
C THR A 3 -11.88 -12.97 6.37
N LEU A 4 -12.67 -12.73 5.32
CA LEU A 4 -12.49 -11.54 4.47
C LEU A 4 -12.51 -10.26 5.34
N LYS A 5 -13.40 -10.19 6.33
CA LYS A 5 -13.49 -9.06 7.26
C LYS A 5 -12.19 -8.81 8.02
N ASP A 6 -11.56 -9.87 8.54
CA ASP A 6 -10.29 -9.76 9.26
C ASP A 6 -9.17 -9.25 8.36
N ASN A 7 -9.13 -9.71 7.10
CA ASN A 7 -8.18 -9.23 6.11
C ASN A 7 -8.40 -7.75 5.79
N LEU A 8 -9.64 -7.32 5.57
CA LEU A 8 -9.95 -5.91 5.29
C LEU A 8 -9.58 -5.02 6.48
N PHE A 9 -9.85 -5.47 7.70
CA PHE A 9 -9.49 -4.74 8.91
C PHE A 9 -7.96 -4.63 9.09
N ALA A 10 -7.23 -5.73 8.89
CA ALA A 10 -5.77 -5.70 8.86
C ALA A 10 -5.23 -4.78 7.75
N GLY A 11 -5.89 -4.77 6.59
CA GLY A 11 -5.62 -3.87 5.48
C GLY A 11 -5.79 -2.40 5.85
N ALA A 12 -6.88 -2.05 6.54
CA ALA A 12 -7.11 -0.69 7.00
C ALA A 12 -6.04 -0.21 7.98
N ILE A 13 -5.67 -1.05 8.96
CA ILE A 13 -4.62 -0.72 9.93
C ILE A 13 -3.25 -0.58 9.24
N ALA A 14 -2.88 -1.55 8.41
CA ALA A 14 -1.65 -1.51 7.63
C ALA A 14 -1.59 -0.25 6.76
N GLY A 15 -2.71 0.06 6.11
CA GLY A 15 -2.89 1.23 5.27
C GLY A 15 -2.74 2.55 6.03
N ALA A 16 -3.33 2.69 7.21
CA ALA A 16 -3.18 3.88 8.03
C ALA A 16 -1.72 4.10 8.45
N LEU A 17 -1.06 3.05 8.96
CA LEU A 17 0.36 3.10 9.33
C LEU A 17 1.25 3.44 8.14
N TRP A 18 0.96 2.85 6.98
CA TRP A 18 1.66 3.12 5.74
C TRP A 18 1.42 4.55 5.24
N GLY A 19 0.21 5.08 5.38
CA GLY A 19 -0.10 6.48 5.05
C GLY A 19 0.76 7.44 5.86
N TRP A 20 0.94 7.20 7.15
CA TRP A 20 1.83 7.99 7.99
C TRP A 20 3.30 7.84 7.61
N LEU A 21 3.72 6.64 7.22
CA LEU A 21 5.05 6.42 6.67
C LEU A 21 5.27 7.22 5.38
N CYS A 22 4.28 7.24 4.47
CA CYS A 22 4.34 8.03 3.25
C CYS A 22 4.44 9.52 3.54
N TYR A 23 3.65 10.02 4.50
CA TYR A 23 3.72 11.40 4.95
C TYR A 23 5.13 11.75 5.46
N LEU A 24 5.69 10.91 6.34
CA LEU A 24 7.03 11.12 6.90
C LEU A 24 8.11 11.05 5.81
N SER A 25 8.04 10.07 4.92
CA SER A 25 8.97 9.95 3.79
C SER A 25 8.90 11.14 2.85
N ASN A 26 7.69 11.66 2.59
CA ASN A 26 7.54 12.87 1.77
C ASN A 26 8.08 14.11 2.48
N TYR A 27 7.81 14.25 3.78
CA TYR A 27 8.33 15.35 4.60
C TYR A 27 9.87 15.40 4.62
N MET A 28 10.51 14.23 4.69
CA MET A 28 11.97 14.14 4.72
C MET A 28 12.62 14.30 3.34
N SER A 29 11.97 13.84 2.28
CA SER A 29 12.51 13.89 0.91
C SER A 29 12.25 15.22 0.20
N GLY A 30 11.16 15.91 0.54
CA GLY A 30 10.70 17.10 -0.17
C GLY A 30 10.28 16.84 -1.61
N ILE A 31 10.05 15.58 -1.99
CA ILE A 31 9.75 15.18 -3.37
C ILE A 31 8.37 15.72 -3.80
N PHE A 32 7.36 15.72 -2.92
CA PHE A 32 6.09 16.41 -3.17
C PHE A 32 5.92 17.64 -2.26
N PRO A 33 5.54 18.80 -2.82
CA PRO A 33 5.16 19.95 -2.02
C PRO A 33 3.87 19.66 -1.25
N PHE A 34 3.83 20.05 0.02
CA PHE A 34 2.59 20.00 0.80
C PHE A 34 1.73 21.23 0.47
N GLU A 35 0.52 20.99 -0.02
CA GLU A 35 -0.43 22.06 -0.38
C GLU A 35 -1.37 22.45 0.78
N GLY A 36 -1.36 21.70 1.88
CA GLY A 36 -2.25 21.90 3.03
C GLY A 36 -1.54 22.02 4.38
N SER A 37 -2.34 22.29 5.43
CA SER A 37 -1.87 22.28 6.82
C SER A 37 -1.45 20.86 7.26
N PHE A 38 -0.64 20.76 8.33
CA PHE A 38 -0.22 19.49 8.91
C PHE A 38 -1.39 18.51 9.11
N THR A 39 -2.49 18.98 9.71
CA THR A 39 -3.68 18.17 9.98
C THR A 39 -4.35 17.70 8.69
N HIS A 40 -4.45 18.58 7.70
CA HIS A 40 -5.04 18.22 6.41
C HIS A 40 -4.22 17.13 5.72
N ASN A 41 -2.90 17.29 5.66
CA ASN A 41 -2.00 16.31 5.06
C ASN A 41 -2.08 14.98 5.81
N LEU A 42 -1.99 14.99 7.15
CA LEU A 42 -2.04 13.77 7.94
C LEU A 42 -3.34 12.98 7.70
N LEU A 43 -4.49 13.67 7.62
CA LEU A 43 -5.78 13.04 7.33
C LEU A 43 -5.83 12.49 5.89
N SER A 44 -5.38 13.26 4.90
CA SER A 44 -5.33 12.84 3.50
C SER A 44 -4.46 11.60 3.29
N PHE A 45 -3.27 11.58 3.89
CA PHE A 45 -2.37 10.42 3.86
C PHE A 45 -2.96 9.22 4.61
N THR A 46 -3.65 9.44 5.73
CA THR A 46 -4.34 8.36 6.45
C THR A 46 -5.44 7.75 5.59
N PHE A 47 -6.30 8.57 5.00
CA PHE A 47 -7.42 8.09 4.19
C PHE A 47 -6.94 7.38 2.92
N GLY A 48 -6.02 8.00 2.17
CA GLY A 48 -5.41 7.39 0.99
C GLY A 48 -4.71 6.07 1.35
N GLY A 49 -4.00 6.05 2.47
CA GLY A 49 -3.35 4.85 2.99
C GLY A 49 -4.34 3.73 3.33
N VAL A 50 -5.42 4.04 4.06
CA VAL A 50 -6.48 3.07 4.40
C VAL A 50 -7.10 2.48 3.14
N VAL A 51 -7.45 3.31 2.16
CA VAL A 51 -8.01 2.83 0.88
C VAL A 51 -7.03 1.88 0.19
N PHE A 52 -5.76 2.28 0.08
CA PHE A 52 -4.73 1.48 -0.58
C PHE A 52 -4.47 0.15 0.14
N GLY A 53 -4.44 0.18 1.47
CA GLY A 53 -4.28 -1.00 2.32
C GLY A 53 -5.47 -1.96 2.22
N ILE A 54 -6.70 -1.45 2.19
CA ILE A 54 -7.92 -2.25 1.99
C ILE A 54 -7.91 -2.93 0.63
N VAL A 55 -7.61 -2.19 -0.45
CA VAL A 55 -7.55 -2.75 -1.81
C VAL A 55 -6.49 -3.85 -1.89
N THR A 56 -5.29 -3.57 -1.38
CA THR A 56 -4.18 -4.53 -1.36
C THR A 56 -4.53 -5.80 -0.58
N SER A 57 -5.11 -5.65 0.61
CA SER A 57 -5.52 -6.79 1.44
C SER A 57 -6.71 -7.56 0.85
N GLY A 58 -7.66 -6.87 0.22
CA GLY A 58 -8.79 -7.48 -0.48
C GLY A 58 -8.32 -8.33 -1.65
N ILE A 59 -7.41 -7.82 -2.48
CA ILE A 59 -6.79 -8.59 -3.57
C ILE A 59 -6.04 -9.79 -2.99
N LEU A 60 -5.27 -9.61 -1.92
CA LEU A 60 -4.56 -10.70 -1.27
C LEU A 60 -5.52 -11.79 -0.73
N ALA A 61 -6.64 -11.41 -0.15
CA ALA A 61 -7.63 -12.34 0.38
C ALA A 61 -8.30 -13.19 -0.72
N VAL A 62 -8.56 -12.60 -1.89
CA VAL A 62 -9.23 -13.28 -3.01
C VAL A 62 -8.25 -14.06 -3.88
N ALA A 63 -7.14 -13.42 -4.28
CA ALA A 63 -6.20 -13.96 -5.25
C ALA A 63 -4.98 -14.64 -4.60
N GLY A 64 -4.76 -14.45 -3.29
CA GLY A 64 -3.54 -14.93 -2.61
C GLY A 64 -3.32 -16.43 -2.66
N ARG A 65 -4.37 -17.23 -2.84
CA ARG A 65 -4.26 -18.69 -3.02
C ARG A 65 -3.65 -19.10 -4.36
N PHE A 66 -3.75 -18.25 -5.39
CA PHE A 66 -3.24 -18.50 -6.73
C PHE A 66 -1.82 -17.97 -6.94
N LEU A 67 -1.31 -17.19 -5.98
CA LEU A 67 0.05 -16.67 -6.04
C LEU A 67 1.09 -17.77 -5.78
N PRO A 68 2.23 -17.77 -6.49
CA PRO A 68 3.23 -18.84 -6.43
C PRO A 68 4.03 -18.87 -5.11
N PHE A 69 3.85 -17.88 -4.24
CA PHE A 69 4.61 -17.77 -3.00
C PHE A 69 4.00 -18.63 -1.88
N ARG A 70 4.84 -19.27 -1.07
CA ARG A 70 4.36 -20.01 0.11
C ARG A 70 4.05 -19.12 1.31
N ARG A 71 4.85 -18.06 1.52
CA ARG A 71 4.75 -17.19 2.71
C ARG A 71 3.79 -16.02 2.46
N THR A 72 2.87 -15.76 3.41
CA THR A 72 1.93 -14.62 3.39
C THR A 72 2.63 -13.28 3.20
N LEU A 73 3.81 -13.10 3.81
CA LEU A 73 4.63 -11.90 3.65
C LEU A 73 4.99 -11.62 2.17
N TYR A 74 5.51 -12.62 1.45
CA TYR A 74 5.91 -12.43 0.05
C TYR A 74 4.70 -12.21 -0.85
N LYS A 75 3.57 -12.86 -0.56
CA LYS A 75 2.30 -12.60 -1.26
C LYS A 75 1.87 -11.15 -1.08
N ALA A 76 1.88 -10.62 0.14
CA ALA A 76 1.47 -9.25 0.43
C ALA A 76 2.39 -8.21 -0.24
N VAL A 77 3.72 -8.41 -0.20
CA VAL A 77 4.70 -7.59 -0.91
C VAL A 77 4.45 -7.61 -2.42
N PHE A 78 4.26 -8.80 -3.00
CA PHE A 78 4.01 -8.95 -4.42
C PHE A 78 2.71 -8.25 -4.86
N VAL A 79 1.61 -8.44 -4.13
CA VAL A 79 0.33 -7.81 -4.44
C VAL A 79 0.45 -6.29 -4.35
N SER A 80 1.00 -5.77 -3.26
CA SER A 80 1.18 -4.31 -3.07
C SER A 80 2.01 -3.69 -4.19
N ALA A 81 3.15 -4.30 -4.53
CA ALA A 81 3.99 -3.86 -5.64
C ALA A 81 3.25 -3.90 -6.97
N SER A 82 2.49 -4.98 -7.24
CA SER A 82 1.72 -5.12 -8.47
C SER A 82 0.64 -4.06 -8.60
N VAL A 83 -0.09 -3.77 -7.52
CA VAL A 83 -1.09 -2.70 -7.50
C VAL A 83 -0.41 -1.35 -7.82
N TRP A 84 0.73 -1.06 -7.21
CA TRP A 84 1.48 0.16 -7.52
C TRP A 84 1.90 0.21 -8.99
N ILE A 85 2.41 -0.90 -9.56
CA ILE A 85 2.83 -0.96 -10.98
C ILE A 85 1.64 -0.66 -11.88
N VAL A 86 0.47 -1.23 -11.61
CA VAL A 86 -0.75 -0.98 -12.38
C VAL A 86 -1.14 0.50 -12.31
N LEU A 87 -1.10 1.11 -11.13
CA LEU A 87 -1.39 2.54 -10.98
C LEU A 87 -0.35 3.42 -11.70
N ARG A 88 0.93 3.04 -11.67
CA ARG A 88 1.99 3.75 -12.37
C ARG A 88 1.83 3.67 -13.89
N LEU A 89 1.44 2.51 -14.42
CA LEU A 89 1.14 2.32 -15.83
C LEU A 89 -0.09 3.13 -16.25
N ALA A 90 -1.13 3.18 -15.41
CA ALA A 90 -2.28 4.05 -15.65
C ALA A 90 -1.87 5.53 -15.71
N GLY A 91 -1.00 5.98 -14.79
CA GLY A 91 -0.43 7.33 -14.83
C GLY A 91 0.42 7.60 -16.07
N ASP A 92 1.17 6.59 -16.54
CA ASP A 92 1.95 6.63 -17.78
C ASP A 92 1.05 6.88 -18.99
N MET A 93 -0.02 6.11 -19.11
CA MET A 93 -1.01 6.27 -20.17
C MET A 93 -1.64 7.67 -20.15
N LEU A 94 -1.98 8.19 -18.96
CA LEU A 94 -2.51 9.56 -18.82
C LEU A 94 -1.50 10.62 -19.28
N SER A 95 -0.20 10.43 -18.98
CA SER A 95 0.86 11.34 -19.45
C SER A 95 1.07 11.32 -20.96
N MET A 96 0.80 10.19 -21.63
CA MET A 96 0.85 10.12 -23.09
C MET A 96 -0.36 10.82 -23.74
N MET A 97 -1.53 10.80 -23.08
CA MET A 97 -2.76 11.42 -23.57
C MET A 97 -2.79 12.93 -23.33
N GLU A 98 -2.35 13.38 -22.16
CA GLU A 98 -2.33 14.79 -21.74
C GLU A 98 -0.94 15.17 -21.18
N PRO A 99 0.08 15.29 -22.05
CA PRO A 99 1.47 15.50 -21.63
C PRO A 99 1.71 16.86 -20.96
N GLU A 100 0.87 17.86 -21.23
CA GLU A 100 0.91 19.20 -20.62
C GLU A 100 0.46 19.20 -19.15
N ARG A 101 -0.24 18.14 -18.72
CA ARG A 101 -0.89 18.06 -17.40
C ARG A 101 -0.28 17.01 -16.49
N TYR A 102 0.11 15.88 -17.07
CA TYR A 102 0.67 14.76 -16.32
C TYR A 102 2.12 14.58 -16.72
N HIS A 103 3.02 14.70 -15.74
CA HIS A 103 4.44 14.50 -15.93
C HIS A 103 4.92 13.38 -15.02
N LEU A 104 5.83 12.57 -15.55
CA LEU A 104 6.40 11.47 -14.81
C LEU A 104 7.75 11.86 -14.25
N VAL A 105 7.82 11.89 -12.93
CA VAL A 105 9.03 12.22 -12.20
C VAL A 105 9.64 10.91 -11.67
N THR A 106 10.86 10.61 -12.10
CA THR A 106 11.56 9.36 -11.74
C THR A 106 11.77 9.22 -10.23
N PRO A 107 12.21 10.25 -9.48
CA PRO A 107 12.29 10.20 -8.02
C PRO A 107 10.97 9.81 -7.33
N GLU A 108 9.85 10.41 -7.74
CA GLU A 108 8.51 10.11 -7.21
C GLU A 108 8.12 8.66 -7.47
N THR A 109 8.41 8.18 -8.68
CA THR A 109 8.16 6.80 -9.10
C THR A 109 8.93 5.82 -8.21
N MET A 110 10.22 6.07 -7.98
CA MET A 110 11.05 5.20 -7.16
C MET A 110 10.62 5.20 -5.68
N GLN A 111 10.34 6.37 -5.11
CA GLN A 111 9.82 6.47 -3.75
C GLN A 111 8.48 5.74 -3.60
N GLY A 112 7.56 5.93 -4.55
CA GLY A 112 6.28 5.24 -4.56
C GLY A 112 6.42 3.72 -4.57
N PHE A 113 7.34 3.19 -5.40
CA PHE A 113 7.59 1.75 -5.46
C PHE A 113 8.16 1.19 -4.14
N LEU A 114 9.15 1.87 -3.56
CA LEU A 114 9.73 1.48 -2.26
C LEU A 114 8.68 1.50 -1.14
N LEU A 115 7.82 2.52 -1.13
CA LEU A 115 6.71 2.62 -0.19
C LEU A 115 5.69 1.49 -0.42
N ALA A 116 5.38 1.14 -1.67
CA ALA A 116 4.48 0.02 -1.96
C ALA A 116 5.04 -1.31 -1.43
N LEU A 117 6.34 -1.56 -1.56
CA LEU A 117 6.99 -2.72 -0.93
C LEU A 117 6.84 -2.69 0.60
N ALA A 118 7.00 -1.50 1.21
CA ALA A 118 6.84 -1.31 2.65
C ALA A 118 5.41 -1.62 3.13
N LEU A 119 4.36 -1.18 2.42
CA LEU A 119 2.98 -1.55 2.74
C LEU A 119 2.81 -3.07 2.77
N GLY A 120 3.27 -3.76 1.73
CA GLY A 120 3.15 -5.21 1.66
C GLY A 120 3.89 -5.91 2.79
N ALA A 121 5.03 -5.36 3.22
CA ALA A 121 5.76 -5.87 4.38
C ALA A 121 4.98 -5.66 5.70
N ILE A 122 4.41 -4.46 5.93
CA ILE A 122 3.59 -4.13 7.10
C ILE A 122 2.37 -5.06 7.15
N LEU A 123 1.62 -5.16 6.06
CA LEU A 123 0.44 -6.01 5.96
C LEU A 123 0.77 -7.48 6.19
N GLY A 124 1.80 -7.99 5.50
CA GLY A 124 2.24 -9.38 5.64
C GLY A 124 2.68 -9.73 7.06
N ALA A 125 3.33 -8.81 7.76
CA ALA A 125 3.72 -8.98 9.15
C ALA A 125 2.50 -9.01 10.11
N LEU A 126 1.52 -8.13 9.90
CA LEU A 126 0.28 -8.08 10.68
C LEU A 126 -0.53 -9.37 10.50
N LEU A 127 -0.71 -9.83 9.26
CA LEU A 127 -1.46 -11.06 8.96
C LEU A 127 -0.77 -12.29 9.54
N LYS A 128 0.57 -12.40 9.40
CA LYS A 128 1.34 -13.50 9.99
C LYS A 128 1.20 -13.56 11.51
N ARG A 129 1.20 -12.40 12.19
CA ARG A 129 0.97 -12.33 13.64
C ARG A 129 -0.46 -12.76 14.02
N GLY A 130 -1.45 -12.39 13.21
CA GLY A 130 -2.83 -12.82 13.39
C GLY A 130 -2.99 -14.35 13.29
N GLU A 131 -2.36 -14.96 12.28
CA GLU A 131 -2.35 -16.42 12.06
C GLU A 131 -1.74 -17.15 13.26
N ALA A 132 -0.54 -16.76 13.70
CA ALA A 132 0.13 -17.39 14.84
C ALA A 132 -0.65 -17.27 16.15
N ARG A 133 -1.37 -16.16 16.37
CA ARG A 133 -2.20 -15.96 17.56
C ARG A 133 -3.45 -16.83 17.54
N ALA A 134 -4.02 -17.09 16.36
CA ALA A 134 -5.15 -17.98 16.21
C ALA A 134 -4.76 -19.45 16.46
N GLU A 135 -3.57 -19.86 16.04
CA GLU A 135 -3.04 -21.21 16.25
C GLU A 135 -2.69 -21.51 17.71
N GLY A 136 -2.16 -20.53 18.46
CA GLY A 136 -1.82 -20.71 19.89
C GLY A 136 -3.02 -20.68 20.85
N ASN A 137 -4.21 -20.32 20.37
CA ASN A 137 -5.45 -20.26 21.15
C ASN A 137 -6.42 -21.42 20.82
N ALA A 138 -6.02 -22.35 19.95
CA ALA A 138 -6.77 -23.54 19.55
C ALA A 138 -6.22 -24.78 20.25
#